data_AF-N1WKI0-F1
#
_entry.id   AF-N1WKI0-F1
#
_cell.length_a   1.000
_cell.length_b   1.000
_cell.length_c   1.000
_cell.angle_alpha   90.00
_cell.angle_beta   90.00
_cell.angle_gamma   90.00
#
_symmetry.space_group_name_H-M   'P 1'
#
loop_
_entity.id
_entity.type
_entity.pdbx_description
1 polymer ?
#
loop_
_entity_poly.entity_id
_entity_poly.type
_entity_poly.pdbx_seq_one_letter_code
_entity_poly.pdbx_strand_id
1 'polypeptide(L)'
;MLAILISTVLSLYVFISFGSATERVLKVKFQFTDKVFIGLSVANTFASFVSLFFPISIWILLVFLIFCSILLYFVKENFKILTFKFIHKSLVLVIAAPFIVYALIFSLNPPFPYDSGLYHIQSIKWIEEYAVVPGLANIHGRFGFNPNVFTIFALTSLRDIFNQEIFSVNFTIYSILVLHYISRIHTIAKREGFTNSFLINTIAFALILDQIVNISSPTLDLISIVFPLYVLTNLPKSEDDGSDLSLKDYFHRSFCPYIRSASNWQRYRFFYRFSF
;
A
#
# COMPACT_ATOMS: atom_id res chain seq x y z
N MET A 1 -0.38 -6.28 21.83
CA MET A 1 0.76 -6.71 20.96
C MET A 1 0.52 -8.05 20.30
N LEU A 2 0.41 -9.16 21.06
CA LEU A 2 0.24 -10.50 20.49
C LEU A 2 -0.97 -10.60 19.53
N ALA A 3 -2.10 -10.01 19.92
CA ALA A 3 -3.32 -10.04 19.13
C ALA A 3 -3.18 -9.32 17.77
N ILE A 4 -2.50 -8.16 17.74
CA ILE A 4 -2.18 -7.43 16.50
C ILE A 4 -1.28 -8.28 15.60
N LEU A 5 -0.27 -8.93 16.16
CA LEU A 5 0.64 -9.79 15.39
C LEU A 5 -0.10 -11.00 14.79
N ILE A 6 -0.95 -11.67 15.57
CA ILE A 6 -1.76 -12.80 15.07
C ILE A 6 -2.69 -12.32 13.96
N SER A 7 -3.43 -11.23 14.19
CA SER A 7 -4.32 -10.64 13.19
C SER A 7 -3.57 -10.21 11.92
N THR A 8 -2.35 -9.68 12.05
CA THR A 8 -1.47 -9.32 10.92
C THR A 8 -1.07 -10.56 10.11
N VAL A 9 -0.66 -11.64 10.79
CA VAL A 9 -0.27 -12.90 10.12
C VAL A 9 -1.45 -13.50 9.37
N LEU A 10 -2.64 -13.50 9.98
CA LEU A 10 -3.86 -13.99 9.34
C LEU A 10 -4.25 -13.13 8.14
N SER A 11 -4.19 -11.80 8.27
CA SER A 11 -4.44 -10.85 7.19
C SER A 11 -3.50 -11.08 6.01
N LEU A 12 -2.19 -11.17 6.27
CA LEU A 12 -1.19 -11.48 5.25
C LEU A 12 -1.44 -12.82 4.57
N TYR A 13 -1.79 -13.84 5.35
CA TYR A 13 -2.11 -15.16 4.82
C TYR A 13 -3.28 -15.10 3.84
N VAL A 14 -4.37 -14.43 4.22
CA VAL A 14 -5.55 -14.25 3.35
C VAL A 14 -5.18 -13.46 2.09
N PHE A 15 -4.50 -12.33 2.24
CA PHE A 15 -4.16 -11.48 1.09
C PHE A 15 -3.21 -12.19 0.13
N ILE A 16 -2.15 -12.84 0.62
CA ILE A 16 -1.23 -13.58 -0.24
C ILE A 16 -1.98 -14.71 -0.98
N SER A 17 -2.86 -15.44 -0.30
CA SER A 17 -3.63 -16.54 -0.91
C SER A 17 -4.48 -16.08 -2.09
N PHE A 18 -5.27 -15.02 -1.91
CA PHE A 18 -6.08 -14.46 -2.99
C PHE A 18 -5.26 -13.80 -4.09
N GLY A 19 -4.16 -13.11 -3.73
CA GLY A 19 -3.25 -12.50 -4.69
C GLY A 19 -2.58 -13.55 -5.59
N SER A 20 -2.13 -14.65 -5.00
CA SER A 20 -1.57 -15.81 -5.68
C SER A 20 -2.55 -16.52 -6.61
N ALA A 21 -3.78 -16.72 -6.15
CA ALA A 21 -4.84 -17.28 -7.00
C ALA A 21 -5.11 -16.36 -8.21
N THR A 22 -5.13 -15.04 -7.98
CA THR A 22 -5.33 -14.04 -9.03
C THR A 22 -4.17 -14.02 -10.03
N GLU A 23 -2.92 -14.10 -9.55
CA GLU A 23 -1.71 -14.24 -10.38
C GLU A 23 -1.84 -15.42 -11.34
N ARG A 24 -2.33 -16.56 -10.83
CA ARG A 24 -2.51 -17.79 -11.62
C ARG A 24 -3.64 -17.67 -12.65
N VAL A 25 -4.77 -17.07 -12.28
CA VAL A 25 -5.93 -16.88 -13.16
C VAL A 25 -5.59 -15.91 -14.30
N LEU A 26 -4.94 -14.78 -13.99
CA LEU A 26 -4.57 -13.77 -14.96
C LEU A 26 -3.33 -14.14 -15.78
N LYS A 27 -2.55 -15.14 -15.36
CA LYS A 27 -1.29 -15.56 -15.98
C LYS A 27 -0.25 -14.43 -16.09
N VAL A 28 -0.33 -13.45 -15.20
CA VAL A 28 0.62 -12.33 -15.08
C VAL A 28 1.45 -12.54 -13.83
N LYS A 29 2.75 -12.24 -13.85
CA LYS A 29 3.59 -12.31 -12.65
C LYS A 29 3.49 -11.02 -11.85
N PHE A 30 3.22 -11.14 -10.56
CA PHE A 30 3.10 -10.00 -9.65
C PHE A 30 4.34 -9.82 -8.78
N GLN A 31 4.68 -8.58 -8.44
CA GLN A 31 5.60 -8.35 -7.33
C GLN A 31 4.91 -8.72 -6.02
N PHE A 32 5.72 -8.95 -4.97
CA PHE A 32 5.17 -9.33 -3.65
C PHE A 32 4.14 -8.33 -3.13
N THR A 33 4.42 -7.02 -3.25
CA THR A 33 3.51 -5.98 -2.78
C THR A 33 2.22 -5.92 -3.61
N ASP A 34 2.31 -6.04 -4.94
CA ASP A 34 1.13 -6.13 -5.82
C ASP A 34 0.24 -7.31 -5.44
N LYS A 35 0.86 -8.47 -5.18
CA LYS A 35 0.16 -9.69 -4.75
C LYS A 35 -0.65 -9.43 -3.48
N VAL A 36 -0.08 -8.75 -2.49
CA VAL A 36 -0.81 -8.42 -1.26
C VAL A 36 -1.95 -7.42 -1.53
N PHE A 37 -1.74 -6.36 -2.30
CA PHE A 37 -2.80 -5.36 -2.54
C PHE A 37 -3.95 -5.86 -3.42
N ILE A 38 -3.63 -6.64 -4.45
CA ILE A 38 -4.63 -7.33 -5.27
C ILE A 38 -5.39 -8.34 -4.38
N GLY A 39 -4.65 -9.10 -3.58
CA GLY A 39 -5.22 -10.05 -2.64
C GLY A 39 -6.16 -9.43 -1.61
N LEU A 40 -5.76 -8.30 -1.02
CA LEU A 40 -6.59 -7.48 -0.14
C LEU A 40 -7.87 -7.04 -0.87
N SER A 41 -7.77 -6.53 -2.09
CA SER A 41 -8.93 -6.06 -2.87
C SER A 41 -9.91 -7.20 -3.19
N VAL A 42 -9.40 -8.37 -3.57
CA VAL A 42 -10.20 -9.57 -3.87
C VAL A 42 -10.84 -10.11 -2.59
N ALA A 43 -10.07 -10.27 -1.51
CA ALA A 43 -10.57 -10.72 -0.23
C ALA A 43 -11.67 -9.79 0.30
N ASN A 44 -11.47 -8.47 0.18
CA ASN A 44 -12.42 -7.45 0.59
C ASN A 44 -13.73 -7.52 -0.20
N THR A 45 -13.63 -7.79 -1.51
CA THR A 45 -14.81 -8.00 -2.37
C THR A 45 -15.61 -9.22 -1.95
N PHE A 46 -14.95 -10.36 -1.69
CA PHE A 46 -15.62 -11.56 -1.19
C PHE A 46 -16.23 -11.35 0.20
N ALA A 47 -15.49 -10.73 1.12
CA ALA A 47 -15.97 -10.46 2.47
C ALA A 47 -17.20 -9.53 2.44
N SER A 48 -17.17 -8.50 1.59
CA SER A 48 -18.32 -7.62 1.37
C SER A 48 -19.52 -8.35 0.81
N PHE A 49 -19.32 -9.27 -0.13
CA PHE A 49 -20.42 -10.06 -0.68
C PHE A 49 -21.04 -10.96 0.40
N VAL A 50 -20.22 -11.58 1.25
CA VAL A 50 -20.70 -12.37 2.39
C VAL A 50 -21.45 -11.50 3.39
N SER A 51 -20.97 -10.28 3.65
CA SER A 51 -21.58 -9.37 4.64
C SER A 51 -23.01 -8.95 4.27
N LEU A 52 -23.39 -9.03 2.98
CA LEU A 52 -24.77 -8.79 2.54
C LEU A 52 -25.77 -9.76 3.19
N PHE A 53 -25.35 -11.00 3.43
CA PHE A 53 -26.23 -12.08 3.86
C PHE A 53 -25.94 -12.57 5.29
N PHE A 54 -24.68 -12.44 5.74
CA PHE A 54 -24.24 -12.96 7.03
C PHE A 54 -23.38 -11.95 7.79
N PRO A 55 -23.48 -11.91 9.13
CA PRO A 55 -22.51 -11.16 9.94
C PRO A 55 -21.10 -11.72 9.77
N ILE A 56 -20.11 -10.82 9.72
CA ILE A 56 -18.69 -11.18 9.61
C ILE A 56 -18.17 -11.58 11.00
N SER A 57 -18.52 -12.79 11.41
CA SER A 57 -18.10 -13.41 12.67
C SER A 57 -16.81 -14.21 12.52
N ILE A 58 -16.29 -14.74 13.64
CA ILE A 58 -15.13 -15.64 13.65
C ILE A 58 -15.33 -16.88 12.75
N TRP A 59 -16.57 -17.36 12.59
CA TRP A 59 -16.87 -18.50 11.71
C TRP A 59 -16.61 -18.19 10.25
N ILE A 60 -16.92 -16.96 9.80
CA ILE A 60 -16.62 -16.52 8.45
C ILE A 60 -15.11 -16.43 8.25
N LEU A 61 -14.36 -15.95 9.23
CA LEU A 61 -12.89 -15.99 9.16
C LEU A 61 -12.37 -17.42 9.00
N LEU A 62 -12.87 -18.38 9.78
CA LEU A 62 -12.46 -19.79 9.66
C LEU A 62 -12.75 -20.36 8.26
N VAL A 63 -13.93 -20.07 7.70
CA VAL A 63 -14.27 -20.46 6.32
C VAL A 63 -13.29 -19.84 5.32
N PHE A 64 -12.97 -18.55 5.48
CA PHE A 64 -11.96 -17.88 4.64
C PHE A 64 -10.58 -18.54 4.75
N LEU A 65 -10.14 -18.92 5.94
CA LEU A 65 -8.84 -19.56 6.14
C LEU A 65 -8.77 -20.95 5.50
N ILE A 66 -9.85 -21.74 5.62
CA ILE A 66 -9.96 -23.05 4.96
C ILE A 66 -9.96 -22.86 3.44
N PHE A 67 -10.75 -21.91 2.93
CA PHE A 67 -10.79 -21.61 1.51
C PHE A 67 -9.43 -21.15 0.96
N CYS A 68 -8.73 -20.27 1.69
CA CYS A 68 -7.36 -19.86 1.36
C CYS A 68 -6.39 -21.05 1.33
N SER A 69 -6.50 -21.98 2.28
CA SER A 69 -5.68 -23.20 2.31
C SER A 69 -5.89 -24.06 1.06
N ILE A 70 -7.14 -24.21 0.64
CA ILE A 70 -7.52 -24.94 -0.58
C ILE A 70 -6.98 -24.23 -1.83
N LEU A 71 -7.16 -22.91 -1.93
CA LEU A 71 -6.63 -22.12 -3.05
C LEU A 71 -5.12 -22.29 -3.20
N LEU A 72 -4.37 -22.18 -2.11
CA LEU A 72 -2.92 -22.32 -2.12
C LEU A 72 -2.46 -23.73 -2.51
N TYR A 73 -3.18 -24.76 -2.06
CA TYR A 73 -2.92 -26.14 -2.48
C TYR A 73 -3.01 -26.29 -4.00
N PHE A 74 -4.02 -25.68 -4.64
CA PHE A 74 -4.18 -25.71 -6.10
C PHE A 74 -3.16 -24.85 -6.85
N VAL A 75 -2.79 -23.68 -6.31
CA VAL A 75 -1.75 -22.83 -6.92
C VAL A 75 -0.35 -23.48 -6.78
N LYS A 76 -0.20 -24.49 -5.91
CA LYS A 76 1.08 -25.15 -5.56
C LYS A 76 2.14 -24.14 -5.12
N GLU A 77 1.71 -23.08 -4.46
CA GLU A 77 2.62 -22.03 -4.05
C GLU A 77 3.32 -22.40 -2.75
N ASN A 78 4.66 -22.42 -2.78
CA ASN A 78 5.46 -22.63 -1.58
C ASN A 78 5.74 -21.27 -0.91
N PHE A 79 5.10 -21.02 0.23
CA PHE A 79 5.35 -19.84 1.08
C PHE A 79 6.84 -19.61 1.39
N LYS A 80 7.62 -20.70 1.49
CA LYS A 80 9.07 -20.63 1.73
C LYS A 80 9.80 -19.77 0.70
N ILE A 81 9.36 -19.75 -0.56
CA ILE A 81 10.05 -18.99 -1.62
C ILE A 81 9.78 -17.48 -1.48
N LEU A 82 8.59 -17.10 -1.03
CA LEU A 82 8.20 -15.71 -0.79
C LEU A 82 8.95 -15.10 0.40
N THR A 83 9.08 -15.86 1.49
CA THR A 83 9.82 -15.45 2.69
C THR A 83 11.33 -15.45 2.48
N PHE A 84 11.92 -16.47 1.84
CA PHE A 84 13.38 -16.57 1.65
C PHE A 84 13.97 -15.47 0.76
N LYS A 85 13.30 -15.07 -0.33
CA LYS A 85 13.80 -13.97 -1.19
C LYS A 85 13.83 -12.62 -0.46
N PHE A 86 12.92 -12.42 0.48
CA PHE A 86 12.84 -11.19 1.27
C PHE A 86 13.88 -11.18 2.40
N ILE A 87 14.09 -12.32 3.06
CA ILE A 87 15.06 -12.51 4.15
C ILE A 87 16.52 -12.34 3.68
N HIS A 88 16.83 -12.67 2.41
CA HIS A 88 18.21 -12.55 1.89
C HIS A 88 18.72 -11.12 1.71
N LYS A 89 17.88 -10.08 1.79
CA LYS A 89 18.35 -8.68 1.88
C LYS A 89 18.45 -8.28 3.36
N SER A 90 19.42 -8.85 4.08
CA SER A 90 19.65 -8.57 5.51
C SER A 90 19.67 -7.08 5.84
N LEU A 91 20.28 -6.26 4.97
CA LEU A 91 20.34 -4.81 5.13
C LEU A 91 18.95 -4.13 5.06
N VAL A 92 18.06 -4.56 4.16
CA VAL A 92 16.70 -3.97 4.07
C VAL A 92 15.91 -4.28 5.33
N LEU A 93 16.01 -5.50 5.86
CA LEU A 93 15.32 -5.87 7.09
C LEU A 93 15.88 -5.13 8.31
N VAL A 94 17.20 -4.97 8.40
CA VAL A 94 17.83 -4.20 9.48
C VAL A 94 17.38 -2.74 9.47
N ILE A 95 17.28 -2.12 8.29
CA ILE A 95 16.80 -0.73 8.17
C ILE A 95 15.29 -0.63 8.42
N ALA A 96 14.49 -1.60 7.98
CA ALA A 96 13.03 -1.59 8.13
C ALA A 96 12.57 -1.92 9.56
N ALA A 97 13.32 -2.77 10.28
CA ALA A 97 12.99 -3.23 11.63
C ALA A 97 12.63 -2.10 12.61
N PRO A 98 13.43 -1.02 12.79
CA PRO A 98 13.07 0.05 13.72
C PRO A 98 11.74 0.72 13.37
N PHE A 99 11.44 0.95 12.09
CA PHE A 99 10.18 1.55 11.67
C PHE A 99 8.98 0.62 11.95
N ILE A 100 9.13 -0.68 11.71
CA ILE A 100 8.06 -1.66 11.93
C ILE A 100 7.84 -1.88 13.43
N VAL A 101 8.91 -1.95 14.23
CA VAL A 101 8.81 -2.07 15.69
C VAL A 101 8.17 -0.82 16.29
N TYR A 102 8.57 0.37 15.82
CA TYR A 102 7.95 1.62 16.24
C TYR A 102 6.45 1.65 15.86
N ALA A 103 6.09 1.26 14.64
CA ALA A 103 4.70 1.16 14.21
C ALA A 103 3.90 0.14 15.02
N LEU A 104 4.50 -0.99 15.40
CA LEU A 104 3.84 -2.00 16.23
C LEU A 104 3.57 -1.44 17.64
N ILE A 105 4.56 -0.76 18.24
CA ILE A 105 4.38 -0.11 19.55
C ILE A 105 3.31 0.98 19.43
N PHE A 106 3.36 1.79 18.37
CA PHE A 106 2.40 2.87 18.14
C PHE A 106 0.97 2.36 17.93
N SER A 107 0.81 1.20 17.27
CA SER A 107 -0.50 0.56 17.04
C SER A 107 -1.23 0.15 18.33
N LEU A 108 -0.55 0.15 19.48
CA LEU A 108 -1.14 -0.14 20.79
C LEU A 108 -1.86 1.05 21.41
N ASN A 109 -1.64 2.26 20.88
CA ASN A 109 -2.33 3.45 21.34
C ASN A 109 -3.82 3.38 21.03
N PRO A 110 -4.67 4.11 21.78
CA PRO A 110 -6.04 4.31 21.36
C PRO A 110 -6.11 4.96 19.96
N PRO A 111 -7.22 4.77 19.23
CA PRO A 111 -7.44 5.43 17.95
C PRO A 111 -7.34 6.95 18.09
N PHE A 112 -6.44 7.57 17.33
CA PHE A 112 -6.27 9.03 17.32
C PHE A 112 -7.32 9.76 16.47
N PRO A 113 -7.67 9.31 15.24
CA PRO A 113 -8.62 10.03 14.42
C PRO A 113 -9.99 10.08 15.09
N TYR A 114 -10.55 11.28 15.23
CA TYR A 114 -11.82 11.54 15.89
C TYR A 114 -12.96 10.67 15.34
N ASP A 115 -12.99 10.48 14.02
CA ASP A 115 -13.99 9.67 13.33
C ASP A 115 -13.94 8.19 13.71
N SER A 116 -12.80 7.70 14.19
CA SER A 116 -12.67 6.32 14.64
C SER A 116 -13.49 6.02 15.89
N GLY A 117 -13.51 6.96 16.84
CA GLY A 117 -14.34 6.87 18.03
C GLY A 117 -15.83 7.08 17.76
N LEU A 118 -16.17 7.71 16.62
CA LEU A 118 -17.56 8.04 16.27
C LEU A 118 -18.25 6.98 15.43
N TYR A 119 -17.71 6.67 14.24
CA TYR A 119 -18.41 5.82 13.29
C TYR A 119 -17.56 4.68 12.72
N HIS A 120 -16.23 4.75 12.67
CA HIS A 120 -15.45 3.65 12.08
C HIS A 120 -15.65 2.35 12.87
N ILE A 121 -15.39 2.41 14.18
CA ILE A 121 -15.49 1.24 15.07
C ILE A 121 -16.95 0.74 15.13
N GLN A 122 -17.91 1.66 15.22
CA GLN A 122 -19.32 1.32 15.29
C GLN A 122 -19.80 0.68 13.98
N SER A 123 -19.34 1.16 12.82
CA SER A 123 -19.67 0.56 11.52
C SER A 123 -19.08 -0.85 11.41
N ILE A 124 -17.85 -1.06 11.89
CA ILE A 124 -17.23 -2.38 11.94
C ILE A 124 -18.03 -3.32 12.84
N LYS A 125 -18.45 -2.87 14.03
CA LYS A 125 -19.31 -3.66 14.92
C LYS A 125 -20.62 -4.08 14.29
N TRP A 126 -21.27 -3.18 13.54
CA TRP A 126 -22.47 -3.51 12.80
C TRP A 126 -22.23 -4.64 11.79
N ILE A 127 -21.09 -4.62 11.09
CA ILE A 127 -20.69 -5.67 10.13
C ILE A 127 -20.40 -7.00 10.84
N GLU A 128 -19.83 -6.97 12.04
CA GLU A 128 -19.53 -8.16 12.83
C GLU A 128 -20.78 -8.81 13.44
N GLU A 129 -21.77 -8.00 13.84
CA GLU A 129 -22.94 -8.47 14.58
C GLU A 129 -24.14 -8.77 13.68
N TYR A 130 -24.26 -8.08 12.54
CA TYR A 130 -25.41 -8.19 11.65
C TYR A 130 -25.00 -8.37 10.19
N ALA A 131 -25.84 -9.07 9.43
CA ALA A 131 -25.85 -8.92 7.97
C ALA A 131 -26.24 -7.47 7.62
N VAL A 132 -25.99 -7.03 6.38
CA VAL A 132 -26.28 -5.66 5.96
C VAL A 132 -27.69 -5.22 6.36
N VAL A 133 -27.76 -4.13 7.13
CA VAL A 133 -29.00 -3.53 7.61
C VAL A 133 -29.42 -2.40 6.65
N PRO A 134 -30.49 -2.56 5.86
CA PRO A 134 -30.94 -1.51 4.96
C PRO A 134 -31.44 -0.30 5.75
N GLY A 135 -31.11 0.90 5.28
CA GLY A 135 -31.56 2.15 5.90
C GLY A 135 -30.78 2.58 7.15
N LEU A 136 -29.62 1.98 7.46
CA LEU A 136 -28.79 2.36 8.62
C LEU A 136 -28.40 3.86 8.62
N ALA A 137 -28.25 4.45 7.43
CA ALA A 137 -28.02 5.88 7.26
C ALA A 137 -29.17 6.78 7.78
N ASN A 138 -30.40 6.26 7.85
CA ASN A 138 -31.55 7.00 8.39
C ASN A 138 -31.51 7.12 9.92
N ILE A 139 -30.75 6.24 10.59
CA ILE A 139 -30.52 6.32 12.04
C ILE A 139 -29.42 7.34 12.32
N HIS A 140 -28.33 7.27 11.55
CA HIS A 140 -27.23 8.23 11.64
C HIS A 140 -26.51 8.33 10.30
N GLY A 141 -26.44 9.55 9.73
CA GLY A 141 -25.97 9.77 8.36
C GLY A 141 -24.55 9.24 8.08
N ARG A 142 -23.67 9.20 9.09
CA ARG A 142 -22.30 8.67 8.93
C ARG A 142 -22.24 7.18 8.61
N PHE A 143 -23.25 6.39 9.00
CA PHE A 143 -23.35 5.00 8.58
C PHE A 143 -23.65 4.87 7.08
N GLY A 144 -24.09 5.94 6.43
CA GLY A 144 -24.26 6.01 4.98
C GLY A 144 -22.95 6.10 4.19
N PHE A 145 -21.81 6.42 4.82
CA PHE A 145 -20.52 6.45 4.11
C PHE A 145 -20.08 5.06 3.62
N ASN A 146 -20.53 4.01 4.32
CA ASN A 146 -20.29 2.59 4.02
C ASN A 146 -18.89 2.28 3.42
N PRO A 147 -17.79 2.57 4.13
CA PRO A 147 -16.47 2.26 3.61
C PRO A 147 -16.26 0.75 3.50
N ASN A 148 -16.08 0.29 2.27
CA ASN A 148 -15.99 -1.13 1.96
C ASN A 148 -14.86 -1.84 2.75
N VAL A 149 -13.74 -1.14 2.98
CA VAL A 149 -12.59 -1.68 3.72
C VAL A 149 -12.90 -2.10 5.16
N PHE A 150 -13.96 -1.57 5.77
CA PHE A 150 -14.40 -1.98 7.11
C PHE A 150 -14.77 -3.45 7.18
N THR A 151 -15.15 -4.07 6.06
CA THR A 151 -15.43 -5.52 6.01
C THR A 151 -14.18 -6.37 6.25
N ILE A 152 -13.01 -5.93 5.77
CA ILE A 152 -11.74 -6.61 6.07
C ILE A 152 -11.27 -6.33 7.50
N PHE A 153 -11.51 -5.13 8.02
CA PHE A 153 -11.27 -4.86 9.45
C PHE A 153 -12.11 -5.79 10.33
N ALA A 154 -13.41 -5.95 10.04
CA ALA A 154 -14.30 -6.89 10.74
C ALA A 154 -13.80 -8.34 10.61
N LEU A 155 -13.47 -8.79 9.39
CA LEU A 155 -13.01 -10.16 9.14
C LEU A 155 -11.76 -10.53 9.95
N THR A 156 -10.88 -9.56 10.19
CA THR A 156 -9.57 -9.79 10.82
C THR A 156 -9.49 -9.28 12.26
N SER A 157 -10.60 -8.81 12.85
CA SER A 157 -10.62 -8.18 14.16
C SER A 157 -10.34 -9.16 15.31
N LEU A 158 -10.62 -10.46 15.13
CA LEU A 158 -10.50 -11.49 16.18
C LEU A 158 -11.22 -11.11 17.48
N ARG A 159 -12.27 -10.28 17.41
CA ARG A 159 -13.02 -9.77 18.56
C ARG A 159 -13.49 -10.88 19.47
N ASP A 160 -14.08 -11.95 18.91
CA ASP A 160 -14.60 -13.09 19.67
C ASP A 160 -13.51 -13.87 20.45
N ILE A 161 -12.24 -13.77 20.03
CA ILE A 161 -11.12 -14.49 20.67
C ILE A 161 -10.51 -13.65 21.78
N PHE A 162 -10.30 -12.35 21.52
CA PHE A 162 -9.59 -11.47 22.45
C PHE A 162 -10.50 -10.56 23.29
N ASN A 163 -11.82 -10.59 23.05
CA ASN A 163 -12.82 -9.70 23.65
C ASN A 163 -12.43 -8.21 23.58
N GLN A 164 -11.71 -7.83 22.52
CA GLN A 164 -11.26 -6.47 22.27
C GLN A 164 -11.27 -6.19 20.77
N GLU A 165 -11.48 -4.93 20.42
CA GLU A 165 -11.41 -4.48 19.04
C GLU A 165 -9.95 -4.41 18.58
N ILE A 166 -9.60 -5.11 17.50
CA ILE A 166 -8.23 -5.13 16.97
C ILE A 166 -8.27 -4.68 15.51
N PHE A 167 -7.53 -3.62 15.20
CA PHE A 167 -7.48 -3.05 13.85
C PHE A 167 -6.07 -3.18 13.27
N SER A 168 -5.70 -4.39 12.82
CA SER A 168 -4.34 -4.66 12.35
C SER A 168 -4.10 -4.38 10.87
N VAL A 169 -5.15 -4.14 10.07
CA VAL A 169 -5.06 -4.02 8.60
C VAL A 169 -4.16 -2.84 8.21
N ASN A 170 -4.33 -1.68 8.85
CA ASN A 170 -3.48 -0.51 8.60
C ASN A 170 -2.01 -0.76 8.97
N PHE A 171 -1.75 -1.40 10.11
CA PHE A 171 -0.40 -1.83 10.49
C PHE A 171 0.21 -2.82 9.48
N THR A 172 -0.60 -3.75 8.98
CA THR A 172 -0.18 -4.75 7.99
C THR A 172 0.24 -4.08 6.69
N ILE A 173 -0.60 -3.19 6.15
CA ILE A 173 -0.34 -2.44 4.91
C ILE A 173 0.87 -1.53 5.08
N TYR A 174 0.94 -0.77 6.18
CA TYR A 174 2.08 0.08 6.51
C TYR A 174 3.40 -0.71 6.52
N SER A 175 3.43 -1.86 7.20
CA SER A 175 4.63 -2.69 7.32
C SER A 175 5.11 -3.19 5.95
N ILE A 176 4.19 -3.59 5.06
CA ILE A 176 4.54 -4.02 3.70
C ILE A 176 5.13 -2.87 2.88
N LEU A 177 4.58 -1.67 3.01
CA LEU A 177 5.06 -0.49 2.28
C LEU A 177 6.43 -0.02 2.76
N VAL A 178 6.67 -0.03 4.07
CA VAL A 178 7.99 0.27 4.63
C VAL A 178 9.03 -0.67 4.01
N LEU A 179 8.74 -1.96 4.00
CA LEU A 179 9.61 -2.96 3.37
C LEU A 179 9.76 -2.74 1.85
N HIS A 180 8.67 -2.39 1.16
CA HIS A 180 8.66 -2.12 -0.28
C HIS A 180 9.56 -0.92 -0.63
N TYR A 181 9.30 0.23 -0.03
CA TYR A 181 9.99 1.48 -0.36
C TYR A 181 11.46 1.45 0.06
N ILE A 182 11.82 0.87 1.22
CA ILE A 182 13.24 0.70 1.59
C ILE A 182 13.95 -0.19 0.55
N SER A 183 13.33 -1.31 0.14
CA SER A 183 13.91 -2.19 -0.88
C SER A 183 14.04 -1.49 -2.23
N ARG A 184 13.04 -0.69 -2.62
CA ARG A 184 12.99 0.04 -3.89
C ARG A 184 14.03 1.17 -3.92
N ILE A 185 14.07 2.02 -2.90
CA ILE A 185 15.05 3.10 -2.72
C ILE A 185 16.48 2.53 -2.72
N HIS A 186 16.72 1.45 -1.97
CA HIS A 186 18.04 0.80 -1.95
C HIS A 186 18.45 0.27 -3.33
N THR A 187 17.50 -0.30 -4.09
CA THR A 187 17.77 -0.82 -5.44
C THR A 187 18.03 0.31 -6.44
N ILE A 188 17.27 1.41 -6.38
CA ILE A 188 17.46 2.60 -7.23
C ILE A 188 18.80 3.26 -6.91
N ALA A 189 19.11 3.51 -5.64
CA ALA A 189 20.38 4.11 -5.23
C ALA A 189 21.60 3.31 -5.72
N LYS A 190 21.51 1.98 -5.71
CA LYS A 190 22.60 1.10 -6.16
C LYS A 190 22.73 1.01 -7.69
N ARG A 191 21.62 1.12 -8.44
CA ARG A 191 21.61 0.91 -9.90
C ARG A 191 21.60 2.20 -10.71
N GLU A 192 20.76 3.14 -10.33
CA GLU A 192 20.50 4.40 -11.04
C GLU A 192 21.17 5.60 -10.33
N GLY A 193 21.48 5.48 -9.04
CA GLY A 193 21.99 6.59 -8.22
C GLY A 193 20.88 7.55 -7.77
N PHE A 194 21.24 8.80 -7.51
CA PHE A 194 20.32 9.84 -7.02
C PHE A 194 19.56 10.52 -8.17
N THR A 195 18.67 9.78 -8.83
CA THR A 195 17.82 10.25 -9.95
C THR A 195 16.47 10.81 -9.47
N ASN A 196 15.67 11.38 -10.37
CA ASN A 196 14.30 11.83 -10.05
C ASN A 196 13.44 10.69 -9.50
N SER A 197 13.65 9.47 -10.01
CA SER A 197 13.04 8.25 -9.49
C SER A 197 13.41 8.01 -8.02
N PHE A 198 14.67 8.21 -7.64
CA PHE A 198 15.10 8.13 -6.24
C PHE A 198 14.38 9.17 -5.36
N LEU A 199 14.30 10.43 -5.81
CA LEU A 199 13.62 11.48 -5.05
C LEU A 199 12.12 11.20 -4.89
N ILE A 200 11.42 10.85 -5.96
CA ILE A 200 9.97 10.55 -5.93
C ILE A 200 9.69 9.40 -4.97
N ASN A 201 10.49 8.31 -5.00
CA ASN A 201 10.31 7.19 -4.08
C ASN A 201 10.66 7.55 -2.63
N THR A 202 11.62 8.45 -2.41
CA THR A 202 11.97 8.95 -1.07
C THR A 202 10.87 9.85 -0.50
N ILE A 203 10.29 10.74 -1.31
CA ILE A 203 9.15 11.57 -0.94
C ILE A 203 7.94 10.69 -0.63
N ALA A 204 7.62 9.72 -1.50
CA ALA A 204 6.54 8.77 -1.24
C ALA A 204 6.76 8.01 0.07
N PHE A 205 7.99 7.55 0.34
CA PHE A 205 8.32 6.90 1.60
C PHE A 205 8.14 7.82 2.81
N ALA A 206 8.55 9.08 2.72
CA ALA A 206 8.35 10.05 3.80
C ALA A 206 6.85 10.28 4.07
N LEU A 207 6.03 10.37 3.02
CA LEU A 207 4.57 10.46 3.16
C LEU A 207 3.96 9.21 3.81
N ILE A 208 4.50 8.01 3.52
CA ILE A 208 4.08 6.79 4.21
C ILE A 208 4.42 6.87 5.69
N LEU A 209 5.62 7.31 6.06
CA LEU A 209 6.03 7.44 7.47
C LEU A 209 5.16 8.44 8.24
N ASP A 210 4.70 9.51 7.58
CA ASP A 210 3.78 10.50 8.17
C ASP A 210 2.41 9.88 8.57
N GLN A 211 2.02 8.78 7.93
CA GLN A 211 0.76 8.07 8.25
C GLN A 211 0.82 7.22 9.54
N ILE A 212 1.89 7.31 10.34
CA ILE A 212 2.05 6.53 11.58
C ILE A 212 0.84 6.69 12.53
N VAL A 213 0.26 7.90 12.60
CA VAL A 213 -0.88 8.22 13.47
C VAL A 213 -2.12 7.40 13.11
N ASN A 214 -2.26 7.04 11.84
CA ASN A 214 -3.42 6.33 11.31
C ASN A 214 -3.37 4.82 11.58
N ILE A 215 -2.23 4.28 12.03
CA ILE A 215 -2.01 2.84 12.23
C ILE A 215 -2.81 2.27 13.41
N SER A 216 -3.02 3.05 14.48
CA SER A 216 -3.75 2.58 15.68
C SER A 216 -5.28 2.56 15.51
N SER A 217 -5.77 2.94 14.33
CA SER A 217 -7.19 3.13 14.07
C SER A 217 -7.62 2.45 12.78
N PRO A 218 -8.90 2.06 12.64
CA PRO A 218 -9.43 1.55 11.39
C PRO A 218 -9.79 2.68 10.42
N THR A 219 -8.97 3.73 10.33
CA THR A 219 -9.19 4.78 9.35
C THR A 219 -8.87 4.30 7.95
N LEU A 220 -9.59 4.85 6.99
CA LEU A 220 -9.47 4.60 5.55
C LEU A 220 -8.49 5.58 4.88
N ASP A 221 -8.03 6.59 5.61
CA ASP A 221 -7.11 7.62 5.12
C ASP A 221 -5.78 7.03 4.67
N LEU A 222 -5.21 6.11 5.47
CA LEU A 222 -3.95 5.44 5.15
C LEU A 222 -4.05 4.77 3.78
N ILE A 223 -5.08 3.97 3.54
CA ILE A 223 -5.25 3.23 2.29
C ILE A 223 -5.52 4.18 1.13
N SER A 224 -6.33 5.23 1.36
CA SER A 224 -6.70 6.22 0.35
C SER A 224 -5.51 7.07 -0.11
N ILE A 225 -4.56 7.36 0.78
CA ILE A 225 -3.32 8.10 0.46
C ILE A 225 -2.28 7.16 -0.18
N VAL A 226 -2.11 5.96 0.40
CA VAL A 226 -1.09 5.00 -0.02
C VAL A 226 -1.32 4.51 -1.43
N PHE A 227 -2.54 4.09 -1.78
CA PHE A 227 -2.76 3.38 -3.05
C PHE A 227 -2.43 4.23 -4.28
N PRO A 228 -2.88 5.49 -4.38
CA PRO A 228 -2.47 6.38 -5.47
C PRO A 228 -0.96 6.61 -5.51
N LEU A 229 -0.32 6.83 -4.35
CA LEU A 229 1.14 6.99 -4.28
C LEU A 229 1.87 5.74 -4.76
N TYR A 230 1.43 4.57 -4.31
CA TYR A 230 1.99 3.29 -4.72
C TYR A 230 1.92 3.11 -6.23
N VAL A 231 0.74 3.29 -6.81
CA VAL A 231 0.52 3.22 -8.26
C VAL A 231 1.44 4.18 -8.99
N LEU A 232 1.45 5.46 -8.60
CA LEU A 232 2.27 6.49 -9.24
C LEU A 232 3.76 6.16 -9.22
N THR A 233 4.27 5.66 -8.09
CA THR A 233 5.68 5.28 -7.98
C THR A 233 6.05 4.01 -8.73
N ASN A 234 5.06 3.17 -9.07
CA ASN A 234 5.24 1.84 -9.66
C ASN A 234 4.74 1.71 -11.09
N LEU A 235 4.29 2.80 -11.72
CA LEU A 235 3.99 2.82 -13.14
C LEU A 235 5.24 2.37 -13.95
N PRO A 236 5.05 1.57 -15.01
CA PRO A 236 6.15 1.22 -15.89
C PRO A 236 6.72 2.50 -16.50
N LYS A 237 8.05 2.66 -16.44
CA LYS A 237 8.73 3.75 -17.15
C LYS A 237 8.48 3.54 -18.64
N SER A 238 7.91 4.52 -19.34
CA SER A 238 7.82 4.49 -20.80
C SER A 238 9.23 4.54 -21.37
N GLU A 239 9.57 3.61 -22.26
CA GLU A 239 10.89 3.50 -22.89
C GLU A 239 11.21 4.68 -23.84
N ASP A 240 10.26 5.59 -24.09
CA ASP A 240 10.35 6.59 -25.17
C ASP A 240 10.77 8.02 -24.78
N ASP A 241 10.95 8.37 -23.49
CA ASP A 241 11.47 9.70 -23.16
C ASP A 241 12.99 9.69 -23.05
N GLY A 242 13.66 9.90 -24.19
CA GLY A 242 15.09 10.23 -24.31
C GLY A 242 15.52 11.54 -23.63
N SER A 243 14.75 12.05 -22.67
CA SER A 243 15.14 13.12 -21.76
C SER A 243 15.38 12.54 -20.37
N ASP A 244 16.52 11.87 -20.20
CA ASP A 244 17.01 11.45 -18.89
C ASP A 244 17.41 12.72 -18.12
N LEU A 245 16.41 13.42 -17.56
CA LEU A 245 16.57 14.60 -16.72
C LEU A 245 17.19 14.17 -15.39
N SER A 246 18.50 13.95 -15.44
CA SER A 246 19.34 13.59 -14.32
C SER A 246 19.44 14.77 -13.35
N LEU A 247 19.33 14.52 -12.04
CA LEU A 247 19.54 15.54 -11.01
C LEU A 247 20.91 16.22 -11.08
N LYS A 248 21.90 15.56 -11.68
CA LYS A 248 23.21 16.18 -11.95
C LYS A 248 23.06 17.43 -12.82
N ASP A 249 22.10 17.43 -13.75
CA ASP A 249 21.87 18.55 -14.65
C ASP A 249 21.23 19.75 -13.94
N TYR A 250 20.44 19.50 -12.90
CA TYR A 250 19.83 20.55 -12.08
C TYR A 250 20.86 21.18 -11.14
N PHE A 251 21.63 20.38 -10.41
CA PHE A 251 22.69 20.92 -9.55
C PHE A 251 23.78 21.66 -10.36
N HIS A 252 24.12 21.18 -11.55
CA HIS A 252 25.09 21.86 -12.41
C HIS A 252 24.56 23.20 -12.98
N ARG A 253 23.23 23.32 -13.18
CA ARG A 253 22.60 24.59 -13.63
C ARG A 253 22.38 25.59 -12.49
N SER A 254 22.10 25.14 -11.27
CA SER A 254 21.88 26.03 -10.12
C SER A 254 23.15 26.70 -9.61
N PHE A 255 24.34 26.11 -9.86
CA PHE A 255 25.62 26.66 -9.41
C PHE A 255 26.39 27.45 -10.48
N CYS A 256 25.82 27.67 -11.67
CA CYS A 256 26.48 28.45 -12.72
C CYS A 256 25.52 29.45 -13.38
N PRO A 257 25.25 30.62 -12.75
CA PRO A 257 24.59 31.70 -13.44
C PRO A 257 25.57 32.32 -14.43
N TYR A 258 25.26 32.21 -15.72
CA TYR A 258 25.79 33.07 -16.80
C TYR A 258 27.30 33.07 -17.08
N ILE A 259 27.81 32.03 -17.75
CA ILE A 259 28.94 32.21 -18.68
C ILE A 259 28.71 31.34 -19.93
N ARG A 260 28.03 31.88 -20.95
CA ARG A 260 28.29 31.49 -22.35
C ARG A 260 27.78 32.54 -23.36
N SER A 261 28.74 33.35 -23.79
CA SER A 261 28.97 33.88 -25.14
C SER A 261 27.83 34.60 -25.87
N ALA A 262 27.82 35.92 -25.74
CA ALA A 262 27.52 36.81 -26.85
C ALA A 262 28.62 36.66 -27.94
N SER A 263 28.44 35.77 -28.93
CA SER A 263 29.33 35.76 -30.12
C SER A 263 28.82 34.98 -31.34
N ASN A 264 27.50 34.81 -31.55
CA ASN A 264 27.00 34.04 -32.72
C ASN A 264 25.78 34.68 -33.41
N TRP A 265 25.77 36.02 -33.55
CA TRP A 265 24.75 36.76 -34.30
C TRP A 265 25.26 37.45 -35.57
N GLN A 266 26.23 36.84 -36.28
CA GLN A 266 26.57 37.27 -37.64
C GLN A 266 27.02 36.10 -38.51
N ARG A 267 26.05 35.30 -39.00
CA ARG A 267 26.25 34.46 -40.19
C ARG A 267 24.90 34.00 -40.79
N TYR A 268 24.10 34.97 -41.22
CA TYR A 268 23.11 34.73 -42.27
C TYR A 268 23.46 35.63 -43.46
N ARG A 269 24.24 35.05 -44.38
CA ARG A 269 24.48 35.58 -45.73
C ARG A 269 23.70 34.66 -46.65
N PHE A 270 22.54 35.09 -47.13
CA PHE A 270 21.99 34.56 -48.37
C PHE A 270 21.51 35.71 -49.25
N PHE A 271 22.02 35.65 -50.47
CA PHE A 271 21.81 36.51 -51.63
C PHE A 271 20.33 36.80 -51.90
N TYR A 272 20.00 38.04 -52.28
CA TYR A 272 19.20 38.30 -53.49
C TYR A 272 19.57 39.66 -54.10
N ARG A 273 19.65 39.65 -55.43
CA ARG A 273 20.15 40.68 -56.35
C ARG A 273 19.28 41.95 -56.39
N PHE A 274 19.96 43.06 -56.69
CA PHE A 274 19.46 44.30 -57.27
C PHE A 274 18.51 44.11 -58.47
N SER A 275 17.51 44.99 -58.58
CA SER A 275 17.02 45.56 -59.84
C SER A 275 16.27 46.88 -59.58
N PHE A 276 16.79 47.94 -60.20
CA PHE A 276 16.35 49.34 -60.28
C PHE A 276 16.44 50.23 -59.04
#